data_AF-J3E1F7-F1
#
_entry.id   AF-J3E1F7-F1
#
_cell.length_a   1.000
_cell.length_b   1.000
_cell.length_c   1.000
_cell.angle_alpha   90.00
_cell.angle_beta   90.00
_cell.angle_gamma   90.00
#
_symmetry.space_group_name_H-M   'P 1'
#
loop_
_entity.id
_entity.type
_entity.pdbx_description
1 polymer ?
#
loop_
_entity_poly.entity_id
_entity_poly.type
_entity_poly.pdbx_seq_one_letter_code
_entity_poly.pdbx_strand_id
1 'polypeptide(L)' 'MPTDPAPKSERGKETRLFLFLVAFLFPLLSVVIVGGYGFIIWFSQMLLGPPGPPN' A
#
# COMPACT_ATOMS: atom_id res chain seq x y z
N MET A 1 40.31 -22.48 19.72
CA MET A 1 39.90 -21.09 19.41
C MET A 1 40.09 -20.89 17.91
N PRO A 2 39.21 -20.20 17.16
CA PRO A 2 38.42 -19.01 17.53
C PRO A 2 36.96 -19.30 17.88
N THR A 3 36.40 -18.43 18.72
CA THR A 3 34.98 -18.33 19.05
C THR A 3 34.27 -17.52 17.96
N ASP A 4 33.37 -18.17 17.22
CA ASP A 4 32.50 -17.51 16.24
C ASP A 4 31.53 -16.56 16.98
N PRO A 5 31.46 -15.27 16.64
CA PRO A 5 30.46 -14.39 17.22
C PRO A 5 29.09 -14.76 16.66
N ALA A 6 28.23 -15.34 17.50
CA ALA A 6 26.85 -15.66 17.16
C ALA A 6 26.12 -14.47 16.50
N PRO A 7 25.39 -14.66 15.39
CA PRO A 7 24.69 -13.58 14.70
C PRO A 7 23.54 -13.06 15.58
N LYS A 8 23.78 -11.97 16.30
CA LYS A 8 22.82 -11.32 17.21
C LYS A 8 22.05 -10.13 16.60
N SER A 9 21.91 -10.07 15.27
CA SER A 9 21.37 -8.86 14.60
C SER A 9 20.13 -9.07 13.72
N GLU A 10 19.55 -10.26 13.66
CA GLU A 10 18.42 -10.54 12.74
C GLU A 10 17.06 -10.07 13.28
N ARG A 11 16.80 -10.21 14.61
CA ARG A 11 15.48 -9.89 15.21
C ARG A 11 15.04 -8.43 15.03
N GLY A 12 15.98 -7.48 15.00
CA GLY A 12 15.65 -6.06 14.86
C GLY A 12 15.28 -5.65 13.43
N LYS A 13 15.76 -6.41 12.43
CA LYS A 13 15.56 -6.11 11.02
C LYS A 13 14.15 -6.49 10.56
N GLU A 14 13.63 -7.61 11.09
CA GLU A 14 12.29 -8.11 10.78
C GLU A 14 11.19 -7.14 11.27
N THR A 15 11.25 -6.68 12.53
CA THR A 15 10.27 -5.73 13.07
C THR A 15 10.29 -4.40 12.32
N ARG A 16 11.46 -3.90 11.91
CA ARG A 16 11.57 -2.66 11.14
C ARG A 16 10.99 -2.80 9.74
N LEU A 17 11.19 -3.95 9.10
CA LEU A 17 10.57 -4.28 7.81
C LEU A 17 9.04 -4.40 7.96
N PHE A 18 8.57 -5.03 9.03
CA PHE A 18 7.13 -5.16 9.31
C PHE A 18 6.46 -3.80 9.52
N LEU A 19 7.06 -2.94 10.34
CA LEU A 19 6.59 -1.57 10.57
C LEU A 19 6.63 -0.74 9.28
N PHE A 20 7.68 -0.88 8.47
CA PHE A 20 7.75 -0.21 7.17
C PHE A 20 6.64 -0.69 6.22
N LEU A 21 6.40 -2.00 6.15
CA LEU A 21 5.32 -2.57 5.36
C LEU A 21 3.97 -2.02 5.81
N VAL A 22 3.66 -2.06 7.10
CA VAL A 22 2.38 -1.56 7.61
C VAL A 22 2.23 -0.05 7.45
N ALA A 23 3.28 0.74 7.70
CA ALA A 23 3.20 2.19 7.65
C ALA A 23 3.27 2.78 6.23
N PHE A 24 3.84 2.04 5.26
CA PHE A 24 3.97 2.51 3.88
C PHE A 24 3.16 1.68 2.89
N LEU A 25 3.29 0.35 2.90
CA LEU A 25 2.61 -0.51 1.92
C LEU A 25 1.09 -0.38 2.04
N PHE A 26 0.54 -0.50 3.25
CA PHE A 26 -0.91 -0.47 3.45
C PHE A 26 -1.52 0.89 3.05
N PRO A 27 -0.98 2.04 3.50
CA PRO A 27 -1.46 3.35 3.05
C PRO A 27 -1.31 3.55 1.55
N LEU A 28 -0.16 3.18 0.98
CA LEU A 28 0.05 3.29 -0.47
C LEU A 28 -0.95 2.44 -1.25
N LEU A 29 -1.18 1.20 -0.81
CA LEU A 29 -2.14 0.29 -1.42
C LEU A 29 -3.56 0.84 -1.32
N SER A 30 -3.92 1.45 -0.18
CA SER A 30 -5.21 2.12 -0.01
C SER A 30 -5.41 3.24 -1.03
N VAL A 31 -4.40 4.10 -1.22
CA VAL A 31 -4.45 5.19 -2.21
C VAL A 31 -4.58 4.65 -3.64
N VAL A 32 -3.81 3.61 -3.98
CA VAL A 32 -3.88 3.00 -5.33
C VAL A 32 -5.25 2.39 -5.59
N ILE A 33 -5.80 1.65 -4.62
CA ILE A 33 -7.11 0.99 -4.79
C ILE A 33 -8.23 2.02 -4.84
N VAL A 34 -8.33 2.89 -3.83
CA VAL A 34 -9.42 3.86 -3.72
C VAL A 34 -9.32 4.94 -4.81
N GLY A 35 -8.11 5.47 -5.03
CA GLY A 35 -7.85 6.45 -6.07
C GLY A 35 -8.00 5.86 -7.47
N GLY A 36 -7.47 4.66 -7.71
CA GLY A 36 -7.64 3.95 -8.98
C GLY A 36 -9.10 3.63 -9.27
N TYR A 37 -9.85 3.13 -8.28
CA TYR A 37 -11.28 2.86 -8.43
C TYR A 37 -12.08 4.14 -8.69
N GLY A 38 -11.86 5.19 -7.90
CA GLY A 38 -12.50 6.49 -8.11
C GLY A 38 -12.19 7.08 -9.48
N PHE A 39 -10.93 6.95 -9.94
CA PHE A 39 -10.50 7.38 -11.26
C PHE A 39 -11.19 6.58 -12.37
N ILE A 40 -11.27 5.25 -12.26
CA ILE A 40 -11.97 4.39 -13.23
C ILE A 40 -13.44 4.81 -13.31
N ILE A 41 -14.10 5.00 -12.16
CA ILE A 41 -15.49 5.43 -12.13
C ILE A 41 -15.61 6.77 -12.84
N TRP A 42 -14.87 7.80 -12.40
CA TRP A 42 -14.88 9.15 -12.99
C TRP A 42 -14.61 9.14 -14.50
N PHE A 43 -13.60 8.40 -14.94
CA PHE A 43 -13.23 8.28 -16.35
C PHE A 43 -14.34 7.57 -17.15
N SER A 44 -14.95 6.54 -16.57
CA SER A 44 -16.11 5.87 -17.16
C SER A 44 -17.29 6.84 -17.35
N GLN A 45 -17.49 7.79 -16.42
CA GLN A 45 -18.51 8.86 -16.57
C GLN A 45 -18.23 9.76 -17.78
N MET A 46 -16.97 10.02 -18.11
CA MET A 46 -16.62 10.82 -19.29
C MET A 46 -16.97 10.10 -20.60
N LEU A 47 -16.95 8.76 -20.62
CA LEU A 47 -17.26 7.95 -21.80
C LEU A 47 -18.75 7.63 -21.93
N LEU A 48 -19.41 7.27 -20.82
CA LEU A 48 -20.79 6.78 -20.80
C LEU A 48 -21.82 7.86 -20.45
N GLY A 49 -21.36 9.09 -20.21
CA GLY A 49 -22.19 10.19 -19.73
C GLY A 49 -22.29 10.21 -18.21
N PRO A 50 -22.66 11.37 -17.62
CA PRO A 50 -22.62 11.57 -16.18
C PRO A 50 -23.62 10.64 -15.47
N PRO A 51 -23.19 9.83 -14.49
CA PRO A 51 -24.10 9.19 -13.54
C PRO A 51 -24.57 10.25 -12.55
N GLY A 52 -25.58 11.03 -12.96
CA GLY A 52 -26.28 11.98 -12.11
C GLY A 52 -27.79 11.72 -12.20
N PRO A 53 -28.56 11.83 -11.10
CA PRO A 53 -30.00 11.68 -11.15
C PRO A 53 -30.61 12.69 -12.14
N PRO A 54 -31.48 12.26 -13.07
CA PRO A 54 -32.27 13.18 -13.86
C PRO A 54 -33.29 13.82 -12.92
N ASN A 55 -33.07 15.08 -12.54
CA ASN A 55 -34.13 15.94 -11.99
C ASN A 55 -34.73 16.74 -13.14
#